data_AF-A0A7Y3B1C9-F1
#
_entry.id   AF-A0A7Y3B1C9-F1
#
_cell.length_a   1.000
_cell.length_b   1.000
_cell.length_c   1.000
_cell.angle_alpha   90.00
_cell.angle_beta   90.00
_cell.angle_gamma   90.00
#
_symmetry.space_group_name_H-M   'P 1'
#
loop_
_entity.id
_entity.type
_entity.pdbx_description
1 polymer ?
#
loop_
_entity_poly.entity_id
_entity_poly.type
_entity_poly.pdbx_seq_one_letter_code
_entity_poly.pdbx_strand_id
1 'polypeptide(L)'
;MTPDAKAEPYPLEYWALRDVMSNVEVSPDGNYLGLLKIPKRDANPVLEVYDASNLDAEPFRIDGGRMEITGFDWVGNQDMVVRFRQKVRDKIDDFNQGVYEYQIALLDVKEEKIEKFREANPAIENLLPNKPNKIIISMNPGMEDRGDRLQRTFRPRAYYELDLESGNKKLLLQGKLSMGQVGFDGEGNPWYARGFDRGSDEYLWYVREPDSDDWEVIHRQHEDSFETFTPQGMDPEKPDILLVVAHNGRDKTALWEFNIKTKKFGEIVYARNDVNVGGTRYHSNFWTNPDTIVGVTYRTDKLHVEYLDPVEGATYAQLDSVIPEAYQVYITSRARDGQTLTIYNFGPKDPGTYYLLKDGALKTIGSKQPLLKSEDLAEVRYVHWKARDGMDLHGYLTMPTKGEAPFPLIVLPHGGPFVSETVVYDEWSQMLANNGYLVLQPQYRGSTNFGLEYYQSAFLNGGQGGYKMQDDKDDGAMYLVEEGLADKDRIAMFGWSYGGYAALVAASRTPQIHQCVIAGAAVSDTLMQVAYYSDRMRGAQEVEQL
;
A
#
# COMPACT_ATOMS: atom_id res chain seq x y z
N MET A 1 -10.23 15.06 -35.62
CA MET A 1 -8.85 14.79 -36.04
C MET A 1 -8.69 13.28 -36.02
N THR A 2 -8.38 12.68 -37.16
CA THR A 2 -8.02 11.27 -37.27
C THR A 2 -6.77 11.03 -36.41
N PRO A 3 -6.71 10.02 -35.53
CA PRO A 3 -5.47 9.68 -34.83
C PRO A 3 -4.50 9.15 -35.88
N ASP A 4 -3.53 9.99 -36.25
CA ASP A 4 -2.43 9.63 -37.13
C ASP A 4 -1.59 8.52 -36.50
N ALA A 5 -1.27 7.50 -37.31
CA ALA A 5 -0.29 6.43 -37.09
C ALA A 5 -0.13 5.91 -35.65
N LYS A 6 -0.87 4.85 -35.30
CA LYS A 6 -0.71 4.06 -34.06
C LYS A 6 0.77 3.71 -33.85
N ALA A 7 1.41 4.26 -32.82
CA ALA A 7 2.79 4.00 -32.49
C ALA A 7 3.03 2.48 -32.32
N GLU A 8 4.20 1.99 -32.74
CA GLU A 8 4.64 0.63 -32.40
C GLU A 8 4.64 0.45 -30.87
N PRO A 9 4.35 -0.76 -30.35
CA PRO A 9 4.42 -1.01 -28.92
C PRO A 9 5.77 -0.64 -28.35
N TYR A 10 5.76 -0.20 -27.09
CA TYR A 10 6.98 -0.07 -26.33
C TYR A 10 7.70 -1.42 -26.23
N PRO A 11 9.03 -1.44 -26.36
CA PRO A 11 9.81 -2.66 -26.11
C PRO A 11 9.52 -3.25 -24.73
N LEU A 12 9.46 -4.57 -24.61
CA LEU A 12 9.18 -5.25 -23.33
C LEU A 12 10.18 -4.87 -22.24
N GLU A 13 11.40 -4.51 -22.63
CA GLU A 13 12.46 -4.08 -21.73
C GLU A 13 12.12 -2.79 -20.99
N TYR A 14 11.24 -1.93 -21.53
CA TYR A 14 10.85 -0.67 -20.89
C TYR A 14 9.93 -0.95 -19.70
N TRP A 15 8.99 -1.88 -19.87
CA TRP A 15 8.08 -2.31 -18.81
C TRP A 15 8.84 -3.02 -17.68
N ALA A 16 9.83 -3.84 -18.03
CA ALA A 16 10.67 -4.55 -17.07
C ALA A 16 11.69 -3.66 -16.32
N LEU A 17 11.71 -2.34 -16.55
CA LEU A 17 12.56 -1.43 -15.78
C LEU A 17 12.03 -1.26 -14.37
N ARG A 18 12.92 -1.39 -13.40
CA ARG A 18 12.66 -0.93 -12.03
C ARG A 18 12.40 0.58 -12.06
N ASP A 19 11.58 1.05 -11.12
CA ASP A 19 11.35 2.48 -10.90
C ASP A 19 12.69 3.24 -10.88
N VAL A 20 12.89 4.06 -11.90
CA VAL A 20 14.13 4.83 -12.12
C VAL A 20 14.29 5.89 -11.04
N MET A 21 13.19 6.41 -10.50
CA MET A 21 13.15 7.40 -9.43
C MET A 21 12.18 6.95 -8.34
N SER A 22 12.56 7.10 -7.07
CA SER A 22 11.68 6.81 -5.92
C SER A 22 12.10 7.60 -4.68
N ASN A 23 11.29 7.56 -3.61
CA ASN A 23 11.55 8.19 -2.31
C ASN A 23 12.01 9.67 -2.45
N VAL A 24 11.14 10.55 -2.95
CA VAL A 24 11.49 11.97 -3.20
C VAL A 24 10.97 12.86 -2.07
N GLU A 25 11.88 13.42 -1.27
CA GLU A 25 11.52 14.18 -0.07
C GLU A 25 12.38 15.44 0.10
N VAL A 26 11.78 16.50 0.66
CA VAL A 26 12.48 17.70 1.07
C VAL A 26 12.84 17.63 2.56
N SER A 27 14.00 18.21 2.92
CA SER A 27 14.40 18.38 4.31
C SER A 27 13.39 19.22 5.10
N PRO A 28 13.35 19.08 6.44
CA PRO A 28 12.40 19.80 7.30
C PRO A 28 12.50 21.33 7.20
N ASP A 29 13.65 21.89 6.81
CA ASP A 29 13.84 23.32 6.57
C ASP A 29 13.66 23.74 5.10
N GLY A 30 13.36 22.79 4.21
CA GLY A 30 13.13 23.07 2.80
C GLY A 30 14.39 23.31 1.96
N ASN A 31 15.59 23.13 2.52
CA ASN A 31 16.86 23.48 1.86
C ASN A 31 17.42 22.37 0.98
N TYR A 32 17.15 21.11 1.30
CA TYR A 32 17.65 19.96 0.55
C TYR A 32 16.51 19.14 -0.05
N LEU A 33 16.72 18.66 -1.28
CA LEU A 33 15.85 17.67 -1.93
C LEU A 33 16.61 16.35 -2.05
N GLY A 34 16.14 15.32 -1.35
CA GLY A 34 16.64 13.94 -1.49
C GLY A 34 15.80 13.14 -2.48
N LEU A 35 16.45 12.26 -3.25
CA LEU A 35 15.76 11.25 -4.07
C LEU A 35 16.62 9.99 -4.26
N LEU A 36 15.96 8.85 -4.44
CA LEU A 36 16.62 7.65 -4.94
C LEU A 36 16.53 7.58 -6.46
N LYS A 37 17.64 7.23 -7.10
CA LYS A 37 17.74 7.09 -8.55
C LYS A 37 18.46 5.82 -8.96
N ILE A 38 17.93 5.10 -9.93
CA ILE A 38 18.62 3.97 -10.57
C ILE A 38 19.28 4.49 -11.86
N PRO A 39 20.62 4.63 -11.91
CA PRO A 39 21.28 5.32 -13.03
C PRO A 39 21.29 4.52 -14.33
N LYS A 40 21.10 3.19 -14.25
CA LYS A 40 21.02 2.28 -15.40
C LYS A 40 20.31 0.98 -14.99
N ARG A 41 19.76 0.26 -15.97
CA ARG A 41 18.90 -0.94 -15.81
C ARG A 41 19.33 -1.93 -14.72
N ASP A 42 20.62 -2.30 -14.68
CA ASP A 42 21.13 -3.32 -13.76
C ASP A 42 21.91 -2.75 -12.56
N ALA A 43 21.77 -1.44 -12.29
CA ALA A 43 22.41 -0.82 -11.14
C ALA A 43 21.52 -0.85 -9.89
N ASN A 44 22.16 -0.72 -8.73
CA ASN A 44 21.47 -0.41 -7.48
C ASN A 44 21.06 1.07 -7.44
N PRO A 45 20.01 1.42 -6.68
CA PRO A 45 19.68 2.82 -6.41
C PRO A 45 20.85 3.54 -5.73
N VAL A 46 21.07 4.78 -6.15
CA VAL A 46 21.91 5.76 -5.46
C VAL A 46 21.03 6.81 -4.82
N LEU A 47 21.46 7.36 -3.69
CA LEU A 47 20.82 8.53 -3.09
C LEU A 47 21.49 9.78 -3.67
N GLU A 48 20.68 10.69 -4.21
CA GLU A 48 21.09 12.02 -4.65
C GLU A 48 20.43 13.08 -3.75
N VAL A 49 21.21 14.05 -3.30
CA VAL A 49 20.74 15.19 -2.51
C VAL A 49 21.13 16.48 -3.19
N TYR A 50 20.13 17.28 -3.54
CA TYR A 50 20.26 18.55 -4.24
C TYR A 50 20.02 19.72 -3.28
N ASP A 51 20.61 20.89 -3.57
CA ASP A 51 20.07 22.16 -3.07
C ASP A 51 18.68 22.37 -3.69
N ALA A 52 17.65 22.42 -2.87
CA ALA A 52 16.26 22.54 -3.33
C ALA A 52 16.01 23.85 -4.12
N SER A 53 16.86 24.87 -3.95
CA SER A 53 16.80 26.14 -4.67
C SER A 53 17.48 26.07 -6.04
N ASN A 54 18.38 25.09 -6.25
CA ASN A 54 19.16 24.95 -7.47
C ASN A 54 19.35 23.48 -7.88
N LEU A 55 18.30 22.91 -8.49
CA LEU A 55 18.31 21.52 -8.99
C LEU A 55 19.25 21.29 -10.18
N ASP A 56 19.79 22.34 -10.80
CA ASP A 56 20.76 22.24 -11.90
C ASP A 56 22.21 22.06 -11.39
N ALA A 57 22.45 22.29 -10.09
CA ALA A 57 23.73 22.03 -9.47
C ALA A 57 24.02 20.52 -9.39
N GLU A 58 25.30 20.17 -9.34
CA GLU A 58 25.70 18.78 -9.11
C GLU A 58 25.25 18.34 -7.70
N PRO A 59 24.46 17.25 -7.58
CA PRO A 59 24.01 16.76 -6.29
C PRO A 59 25.14 16.08 -5.51
N PHE A 60 25.03 16.12 -4.19
CA PHE A 60 25.72 15.14 -3.35
C PHE A 60 25.16 13.75 -3.66
N ARG A 61 26.04 12.75 -3.86
CA ARG A 61 25.62 11.39 -4.22
C ARG A 61 26.32 10.35 -3.36
N ILE A 62 25.54 9.39 -2.86
CA ILE A 62 26.07 8.17 -2.23
C ILE A 62 25.51 6.92 -2.87
N ASP A 63 26.33 5.87 -2.95
CA ASP A 63 25.90 4.52 -3.29
C ASP A 63 25.87 3.63 -2.04
N GLY A 64 25.17 2.48 -2.15
CA GLY A 64 25.10 1.51 -1.07
C GLY A 64 26.34 0.61 -0.92
N GLY A 65 27.36 0.80 -1.77
CA GLY A 65 28.53 -0.07 -1.88
C GLY A 65 28.14 -1.50 -2.22
N ARG A 66 28.31 -2.41 -1.24
CA ARG A 66 27.91 -3.83 -1.37
C ARG A 66 26.42 -4.07 -1.06
N MET A 67 25.76 -3.09 -0.48
CA MET A 67 24.34 -3.12 -0.16
C MET A 67 23.55 -2.29 -1.16
N GLU A 68 22.25 -2.46 -1.13
CA GLU A 68 21.31 -1.68 -1.91
C GLU A 68 20.58 -0.70 -1.00
N ILE A 69 20.53 0.59 -1.38
CA ILE A 69 19.71 1.58 -0.69
C ILE A 69 18.25 1.33 -1.04
N THR A 70 17.39 1.18 -0.02
CA THR A 70 15.96 0.89 -0.21
C THR A 70 15.05 2.06 0.14
N GLY A 71 15.58 3.09 0.82
CA GLY A 71 14.82 4.26 1.23
C GLY A 71 15.65 5.17 2.13
N PHE A 72 15.13 6.35 2.40
CA PHE A 72 15.63 7.24 3.44
C PHE A 72 14.48 8.03 4.05
N ASP A 73 14.64 8.50 5.28
CA ASP A 73 13.75 9.51 5.88
C ASP A 73 14.59 10.65 6.42
N TRP A 74 14.14 11.89 6.25
CA TRP A 74 14.73 13.02 6.97
C TRP A 74 14.42 12.92 8.46
N VAL A 75 15.43 13.11 9.30
CA VAL A 75 15.32 13.13 10.78
C VAL A 75 15.80 14.45 11.38
N GLY A 76 16.42 15.30 10.55
CA GLY A 76 16.84 16.65 10.87
C GLY A 76 16.98 17.48 9.59
N ASN A 77 17.41 18.73 9.72
CA ASN A 77 17.56 19.64 8.58
C ASN A 77 18.66 19.21 7.59
N GLN A 78 19.65 18.45 8.07
CA GLN A 78 20.76 17.94 7.26
C GLN A 78 21.00 16.43 7.48
N ASP A 79 20.17 15.80 8.31
CA ASP A 79 20.37 14.44 8.79
C ASP A 79 19.28 13.52 8.26
N MET A 80 19.70 12.36 7.74
CA MET A 80 18.84 11.37 7.13
C MET A 80 19.12 9.99 7.72
N VAL A 81 18.08 9.22 8.03
CA VAL A 81 18.24 7.78 8.25
C VAL A 81 18.07 7.07 6.92
N VAL A 82 19.13 6.41 6.47
CA VAL A 82 19.18 5.67 5.20
C VAL A 82 19.01 4.17 5.48
N ARG A 83 18.10 3.53 4.74
CA ARG A 83 17.79 2.10 4.82
C ARG A 83 18.53 1.33 3.73
N PHE A 84 19.14 0.21 4.12
CA PHE A 84 19.89 -0.67 3.24
C PHE A 84 19.36 -2.09 3.31
N ARG A 85 19.50 -2.84 2.21
CA ARG A 85 19.37 -4.30 2.19
C ARG A 85 20.57 -4.99 1.56
N GLN A 86 20.85 -6.21 1.98
CA GLN A 86 21.87 -7.07 1.40
C GLN A 86 21.31 -8.47 1.15
N LYS A 87 21.52 -9.04 -0.04
CA LYS A 87 21.20 -10.45 -0.32
C LYS A 87 22.19 -11.33 0.45
N VAL A 88 21.69 -12.17 1.36
CA VAL A 88 22.49 -13.05 2.23
C VAL A 88 22.33 -14.54 1.91
N ARG A 89 21.40 -14.89 1.01
CA ARG A 89 21.13 -16.26 0.56
C ARG A 89 20.46 -16.26 -0.82
N ASP A 90 20.51 -17.38 -1.54
CA ASP A 90 19.98 -17.48 -2.91
C ASP A 90 18.55 -18.00 -3.00
N LYS A 91 18.05 -18.62 -1.93
CA LYS A 91 16.71 -19.22 -1.90
C LYS A 91 16.03 -18.98 -0.56
N ILE A 92 14.70 -19.02 -0.60
CA ILE A 92 13.85 -19.04 0.59
C ILE A 92 13.84 -20.48 1.10
N ASP A 93 14.38 -20.70 2.29
CA ASP A 93 14.41 -22.03 2.92
C ASP A 93 13.15 -22.32 3.76
N ASP A 94 12.38 -21.28 4.12
CA ASP A 94 11.15 -21.36 4.90
C ASP A 94 10.32 -20.06 4.76
N PHE A 95 9.02 -20.09 5.10
CA PHE A 95 8.14 -18.91 5.09
C PHE A 95 8.66 -17.82 6.03
N ASN A 96 8.56 -16.56 5.59
CA ASN A 96 9.14 -15.37 6.23
C ASN A 96 10.67 -15.37 6.40
N GLN A 97 11.40 -16.36 5.86
CA GLN A 97 12.84 -16.27 5.68
C GLN A 97 13.16 -15.61 4.35
N GLY A 98 13.08 -14.28 4.36
CA GLY A 98 13.53 -13.45 3.24
C GLY A 98 14.98 -13.76 2.87
N VAL A 99 15.34 -13.46 1.63
CA VAL A 99 16.72 -13.63 1.15
C VAL A 99 17.64 -12.44 1.48
N TYR A 100 17.07 -11.41 2.10
CA TYR A 100 17.71 -10.14 2.42
C TYR A 100 17.80 -9.92 3.94
N GLU A 101 18.89 -9.28 4.35
CA GLU A 101 19.03 -8.63 5.66
C GLU A 101 19.05 -7.11 5.48
N TYR A 102 18.59 -6.39 6.49
CA TYR A 102 18.38 -4.94 6.47
C TYR A 102 19.22 -4.25 7.55
N GLN A 103 19.66 -3.03 7.23
CA GLN A 103 20.41 -2.15 8.12
C GLN A 103 19.97 -0.70 7.95
N ILE A 104 20.24 0.12 8.95
CA ILE A 104 20.07 1.58 8.89
C ILE A 104 21.40 2.28 9.19
N ALA A 105 21.57 3.48 8.64
CA ALA A 105 22.67 4.38 8.95
C ALA A 105 22.18 5.82 9.03
N LEU A 106 22.85 6.64 9.84
CA LEU A 106 22.68 8.09 9.84
C LEU A 106 23.60 8.70 8.80
N LEU A 107 23.08 9.58 7.95
CA LEU A 107 23.81 10.37 6.99
C LEU A 107 23.69 11.84 7.36
N ASP A 108 24.82 12.49 7.63
CA ASP A 108 24.93 13.95 7.63
C ASP A 108 25.29 14.39 6.20
N VAL A 109 24.35 15.06 5.54
CA VAL A 109 24.48 15.51 4.15
C VAL A 109 25.55 16.59 4.03
N LYS A 110 25.69 17.45 5.02
CA LYS A 110 26.58 18.60 4.97
C LYS A 110 28.04 18.20 5.19
N GLU A 111 28.27 17.29 6.13
CA GLU A 111 29.61 16.75 6.43
C GLU A 111 29.96 15.53 5.56
N GLU A 112 29.04 15.08 4.70
CA GLU A 112 29.16 13.90 3.85
C GLU A 112 29.54 12.63 4.64
N LYS A 113 29.09 12.55 5.90
CA LYS A 113 29.46 11.49 6.84
C LYS A 113 28.33 10.50 7.03
N ILE A 114 28.63 9.21 6.88
CA ILE A 114 27.72 8.11 7.18
C ILE A 114 28.14 7.34 8.43
N GLU A 115 27.22 7.12 9.35
CA GLU A 115 27.41 6.38 10.59
C GLU A 115 26.43 5.21 10.69
N LYS A 116 26.95 3.98 10.73
CA LYS A 116 26.14 2.77 10.72
C LYS A 116 25.76 2.36 12.14
N PHE A 117 24.49 2.02 12.32
CA PHE A 117 23.99 1.40 13.54
C PHE A 117 24.26 -0.11 13.51
N ARG A 118 24.60 -0.70 14.66
CA ARG A 118 24.82 -2.15 14.84
C ARG A 118 23.49 -2.88 15.09
N GLU A 119 22.50 -2.61 14.24
CA GLU A 119 21.13 -3.06 14.43
C GLU A 119 20.77 -3.99 13.29
N ALA A 120 20.50 -5.26 13.60
CA ALA A 120 20.09 -6.25 12.60
C ALA A 120 18.58 -6.14 12.33
N ASN A 121 18.22 -5.89 11.08
CA ASN A 121 16.83 -5.84 10.61
C ASN A 121 15.88 -4.90 11.40
N PRO A 122 16.28 -3.64 11.70
CA PRO A 122 15.37 -2.71 12.36
C PRO A 122 14.27 -2.24 11.38
N ALA A 123 13.07 -2.02 11.91
CA ALA A 123 12.03 -1.24 11.26
C ALA A 123 11.94 0.13 11.95
N ILE A 124 11.75 1.19 11.19
CA ILE A 124 11.48 2.53 11.72
C ILE A 124 9.97 2.61 11.97
N GLU A 125 9.59 2.89 13.20
CA GLU A 125 8.18 2.94 13.63
C GLU A 125 7.68 4.39 13.77
N ASN A 126 8.58 5.33 14.11
CA ASN A 126 8.24 6.75 14.26
C ASN A 126 9.50 7.63 14.16
N LEU A 127 9.40 8.76 13.46
CA LEU A 127 10.52 9.71 13.26
C LEU A 127 10.62 10.78 14.37
N LEU A 128 9.64 10.84 15.28
CA LEU A 128 9.57 11.76 16.42
C LEU A 128 9.83 13.23 16.02
N PRO A 129 8.93 13.87 15.25
CA PRO A 129 9.16 15.19 14.66
C PRO A 129 9.43 16.31 15.68
N ASN A 130 9.04 16.09 16.93
CA ASN A 130 9.19 17.00 18.07
C ASN A 130 10.37 16.64 19.01
N LYS A 131 11.06 15.51 18.79
CA LYS A 131 12.24 15.09 19.56
C LYS A 131 13.44 14.95 18.64
N PRO A 132 14.22 16.03 18.42
CA PRO A 132 15.37 15.98 17.51
C PRO A 132 16.35 14.89 17.94
N ASN A 133 17.06 14.32 16.96
CA ASN A 133 18.06 13.27 17.12
C ASN A 133 17.52 11.94 17.67
N LYS A 134 16.20 11.72 17.66
CA LYS A 134 15.61 10.49 18.18
C LYS A 134 14.62 9.90 17.19
N ILE A 135 14.56 8.58 17.12
CA ILE A 135 13.53 7.83 16.39
C ILE A 135 13.07 6.64 17.23
N ILE A 136 11.92 6.07 16.88
CA ILE A 136 11.48 4.77 17.39
C ILE A 136 11.81 3.71 16.33
N ILE A 137 12.52 2.68 16.75
CA ILE A 137 12.75 1.48 15.95
C ILE A 137 12.16 0.25 16.63
N SER A 138 11.76 -0.73 15.83
CA SER A 138 11.42 -2.07 16.31
C SER A 138 12.36 -3.13 15.77
N MET A 139 12.55 -4.19 16.56
CA MET A 139 13.40 -5.32 16.19
C MET A 139 12.79 -6.63 16.71
N ASN A 140 13.06 -7.73 16.01
CA ASN A 140 12.75 -9.07 16.52
C ASN A 140 13.89 -9.52 17.46
N PRO A 141 13.63 -9.74 18.76
CA PRO A 141 14.69 -10.11 19.71
C PRO A 141 15.43 -11.40 19.29
N GLY A 142 16.76 -11.39 19.30
CA GLY A 142 17.60 -12.61 19.15
C GLY A 142 17.72 -13.23 17.75
N MET A 143 17.68 -12.43 16.70
CA MET A 143 18.15 -12.82 15.34
C MET A 143 19.67 -13.10 15.27
N GLU A 144 20.44 -12.75 16.31
CA GLU A 144 21.89 -13.04 16.37
C GLU A 144 22.20 -14.51 16.63
N ASP A 145 21.23 -15.30 17.15
CA ASP A 145 21.50 -16.67 17.61
C ASP A 145 20.81 -17.72 16.73
N ARG A 146 21.60 -18.69 16.25
CA ARG A 146 21.17 -19.78 15.32
C ARG A 146 20.32 -20.86 16.02
N GLY A 147 19.51 -20.48 17.01
CA GLY A 147 18.67 -21.35 17.83
C GLY A 147 17.36 -21.82 17.15
N ASP A 148 16.70 -22.77 17.79
CA ASP A 148 15.75 -23.78 17.29
C ASP A 148 14.59 -23.35 16.36
N ARG A 149 14.16 -24.26 15.47
CA ARG A 149 13.21 -24.03 14.34
C ARG A 149 11.81 -23.58 14.76
N LEU A 150 11.32 -24.00 15.94
CA LEU A 150 9.96 -23.70 16.41
C LEU A 150 9.80 -22.31 17.06
N GLN A 151 10.90 -21.68 17.51
CA GLN A 151 10.86 -20.35 18.16
C GLN A 151 11.05 -19.17 17.18
N ARG A 152 11.29 -19.44 15.89
CA ARG A 152 11.61 -18.41 14.89
C ARG A 152 10.39 -17.69 14.33
N THR A 153 9.19 -18.23 14.53
CA THR A 153 8.01 -17.80 13.78
C THR A 153 7.31 -16.59 14.42
N PHE A 154 7.38 -16.40 15.75
CA PHE A 154 6.74 -15.27 16.45
C PHE A 154 7.53 -14.84 17.68
N ARG A 155 8.49 -13.93 17.48
CA ARG A 155 9.00 -13.14 18.60
C ARG A 155 8.33 -11.78 18.54
N PRO A 156 7.55 -11.38 19.57
CA PRO A 156 6.96 -10.07 19.57
C PRO A 156 8.07 -9.01 19.52
N ARG A 157 7.84 -7.98 18.71
CA ARG A 157 8.81 -6.91 18.48
C ARG A 157 9.14 -6.22 19.80
N ALA A 158 10.41 -5.91 19.99
CA ALA A 158 10.83 -4.95 21.01
C ALA A 158 10.97 -3.58 20.35
N TYR A 159 10.41 -2.57 20.99
CA TYR A 159 10.39 -1.19 20.52
C TYR A 159 11.36 -0.37 21.36
N TYR A 160 12.22 0.38 20.68
CA TYR A 160 13.28 1.17 21.29
C TYR A 160 13.25 2.61 20.77
N GLU A 161 13.47 3.57 21.66
CA GLU A 161 13.89 4.92 21.29
C GLU A 161 15.40 4.85 21.02
N LEU A 162 15.81 5.14 19.78
CA LEU A 162 17.22 5.23 19.36
C LEU A 162 17.64 6.70 19.34
N ASP A 163 18.70 7.00 20.07
CA ASP A 163 19.41 8.27 20.00
C ASP A 163 20.43 8.22 18.85
N LEU A 164 20.24 9.08 17.85
CA LEU A 164 20.98 9.04 16.59
C LEU A 164 22.42 9.56 16.73
N GLU A 165 22.69 10.41 17.72
CA GLU A 165 24.02 10.99 17.94
C GLU A 165 24.94 10.02 18.70
N SER A 166 24.40 9.36 19.73
CA SER A 166 25.17 8.44 20.57
C SER A 166 25.05 6.97 20.16
N GLY A 167 24.06 6.62 19.34
CA GLY A 167 23.71 5.23 19.01
C GLY A 167 23.10 4.44 20.17
N ASN A 168 22.83 5.09 21.31
CA ASN A 168 22.23 4.44 22.47
C ASN A 168 20.75 4.19 22.24
N LYS A 169 20.25 3.05 22.73
CA LYS A 169 18.83 2.71 22.67
C LYS A 169 18.21 2.51 24.04
N LYS A 170 17.01 3.04 24.21
CA LYS A 170 16.17 2.87 25.40
C LYS A 170 14.98 1.99 25.05
N LEU A 171 14.79 0.88 25.76
CA LEU A 171 13.61 0.03 25.60
C LEU A 171 12.36 0.83 26.01
N LEU A 172 11.39 0.95 25.10
CA LEU A 172 10.09 1.56 25.34
C LEU A 172 9.06 0.50 25.72
N LEU A 173 9.04 -0.59 24.94
CA LEU A 173 8.05 -1.65 25.10
C LEU A 173 8.61 -2.97 24.61
N GLN A 174 8.46 -4.01 25.43
CA GLN A 174 8.60 -5.38 24.97
C GLN A 174 7.23 -5.85 24.49
N GLY A 175 7.08 -6.13 23.20
CA GLY A 175 5.83 -6.67 22.67
C GLY A 175 5.46 -8.00 23.35
N LYS A 176 4.18 -8.32 23.34
CA LYS A 176 3.63 -9.60 23.82
C LYS A 176 2.89 -10.26 22.66
N LEU A 177 2.72 -11.58 22.69
CA LEU A 177 1.92 -12.25 21.65
C LEU A 177 0.47 -11.70 21.60
N SER A 178 -0.06 -11.35 22.77
CA SER A 178 -1.37 -10.70 22.92
C SER A 178 -1.39 -9.24 22.44
N MET A 179 -0.25 -8.65 22.05
CA MET A 179 -0.12 -7.26 21.59
C MET A 179 0.88 -7.26 20.42
N GLY A 180 0.39 -7.63 19.23
CA GLY A 180 1.21 -7.85 18.04
C GLY A 180 1.78 -6.54 17.49
N GLN A 181 0.89 -5.68 16.98
CA GLN A 181 1.25 -4.37 16.43
C GLN A 181 0.96 -3.28 17.46
N VAL A 182 1.89 -2.31 17.58
CA VAL A 182 1.78 -1.17 18.50
C VAL A 182 1.95 0.11 17.71
N GLY A 183 1.02 1.05 17.84
CA GLY A 183 1.07 2.39 17.27
C GLY A 183 1.59 3.42 18.27
N PHE A 184 2.32 4.42 17.75
CA PHE A 184 2.86 5.54 18.51
C PHE A 184 2.31 6.86 17.98
N ASP A 185 2.09 7.84 18.85
CA ASP A 185 1.71 9.20 18.47
C ASP A 185 2.95 10.02 18.04
N GLY A 186 2.77 11.26 17.62
CA GLY A 186 3.85 12.17 17.21
C GLY A 186 4.86 12.49 18.33
N GLU A 187 4.47 12.30 19.59
CA GLU A 187 5.34 12.43 20.76
C GLU A 187 6.05 11.11 21.11
N GLY A 188 5.75 10.01 20.42
CA GLY A 188 6.33 8.71 20.65
C GLY A 188 5.72 7.94 21.82
N ASN A 189 4.52 8.30 22.27
CA ASN A 189 3.79 7.52 23.27
C ASN A 189 3.05 6.36 22.58
N PRO A 190 3.17 5.13 23.09
CA PRO A 190 2.37 4.02 22.60
C PRO A 190 0.91 4.20 23.03
N TRP A 191 -0.01 4.29 22.07
CA TRP A 191 -1.42 4.57 22.36
C TRP A 191 -2.38 3.49 21.86
N TYR A 192 -1.96 2.68 20.88
CA TYR A 192 -2.78 1.64 20.26
C TYR A 192 -2.04 0.32 20.15
N ALA A 193 -2.74 -0.80 20.36
CA ALA A 193 -2.24 -2.10 19.97
C ALA A 193 -3.36 -3.04 19.50
N ARG A 194 -3.01 -4.03 18.67
CA ARG A 194 -3.90 -5.13 18.27
C ARG A 194 -3.24 -6.48 18.53
N GLY A 195 -4.01 -7.42 19.06
CA GLY A 195 -3.58 -8.80 19.25
C GLY A 195 -4.69 -9.81 19.02
N PHE A 196 -4.37 -11.07 19.28
CA PHE A 196 -5.28 -12.20 19.12
C PHE A 196 -5.25 -13.08 20.38
N ASP A 197 -6.42 -13.40 20.91
CA ASP A 197 -6.62 -14.30 22.05
C ASP A 197 -7.08 -15.67 21.56
N ARG A 198 -6.16 -16.63 21.60
CA ARG A 198 -6.39 -18.02 21.19
C ARG A 198 -7.31 -18.81 22.13
N GLY A 199 -7.59 -18.27 23.31
CA GLY A 199 -8.52 -18.92 24.24
C GLY A 199 -9.98 -18.69 23.85
N SER A 200 -10.26 -17.55 23.20
CA SER A 200 -11.60 -17.14 22.79
C SER A 200 -11.76 -16.97 21.28
N ASP A 201 -10.69 -17.19 20.51
CA ASP A 201 -10.63 -16.97 19.06
C ASP A 201 -11.05 -15.53 18.67
N GLU A 202 -10.62 -14.56 19.50
CA GLU A 202 -10.96 -13.14 19.35
C GLU A 202 -9.75 -12.27 19.05
N TYR A 203 -9.92 -11.33 18.12
CA TYR A 203 -9.08 -10.15 18.02
C TYR A 203 -9.39 -9.16 19.14
N LEU A 204 -8.33 -8.57 19.70
CA LEU A 204 -8.39 -7.60 20.78
C LEU A 204 -7.74 -6.30 20.34
N TRP A 205 -8.45 -5.19 20.54
CA TRP A 205 -7.94 -3.84 20.34
C TRP A 205 -7.71 -3.21 21.70
N TYR A 206 -6.50 -2.69 21.88
CA TYR A 206 -6.06 -2.07 23.10
C TYR A 206 -5.79 -0.60 22.88
N VAL A 207 -6.05 0.19 23.91
CA VAL A 207 -5.54 1.55 24.02
C VAL A 207 -4.73 1.70 25.30
N ARG A 208 -3.80 2.63 25.28
CA ARG A 208 -2.98 3.01 26.43
C ARG A 208 -3.01 4.52 26.54
N GLU A 209 -3.31 5.02 27.73
CA GLU A 209 -3.21 6.45 28.01
C GLU A 209 -1.73 6.86 28.17
N PRO A 210 -1.35 8.09 27.79
CA PRO A 210 0.05 8.52 27.79
C PRO A 210 0.79 8.31 29.13
N ASP A 211 0.11 8.55 30.26
CA ASP A 211 0.70 8.46 31.60
C ASP A 211 0.46 7.11 32.31
N SER A 212 -0.11 6.13 31.61
CA SER A 212 -0.39 4.79 32.14
C SER A 212 0.63 3.79 31.61
N ASP A 213 0.95 2.75 32.37
CA ASP A 213 1.65 1.54 31.88
C ASP A 213 0.69 0.41 31.47
N ASP A 214 -0.60 0.59 31.76
CA ASP A 214 -1.63 -0.40 31.55
C ASP A 214 -2.32 -0.24 30.20
N TRP A 215 -2.51 -1.38 29.52
CA TRP A 215 -3.27 -1.49 28.28
C TRP A 215 -4.70 -1.91 28.58
N GLU A 216 -5.67 -1.17 28.07
CA GLU A 216 -7.09 -1.48 28.21
C GLU A 216 -7.66 -2.06 26.92
N VAL A 217 -8.34 -3.21 27.00
CA VAL A 217 -9.13 -3.75 25.88
C VAL A 217 -10.38 -2.90 25.69
N ILE A 218 -10.49 -2.28 24.52
CA ILE A 218 -11.64 -1.44 24.14
C ILE A 218 -12.61 -2.13 23.20
N HIS A 219 -12.13 -3.09 22.40
CA HIS A 219 -12.97 -3.83 21.46
C HIS A 219 -12.50 -5.28 21.33
N ARG A 220 -13.47 -6.17 21.10
CA ARG A 220 -13.29 -7.60 20.89
C ARG A 220 -14.08 -8.01 19.67
N GLN A 221 -13.49 -8.84 18.82
CA GLN A 221 -14.15 -9.36 17.63
C GLN A 221 -13.70 -10.79 17.39
N HIS A 222 -14.65 -11.73 17.34
CA HIS A 222 -14.35 -13.12 16.98
C HIS A 222 -13.79 -13.20 15.55
N GLU A 223 -12.89 -14.14 15.29
CA GLU A 223 -12.25 -14.28 13.97
C GLU A 223 -13.23 -14.50 12.82
N ASP A 224 -14.32 -15.24 13.05
CA ASP A 224 -15.39 -15.46 12.07
C ASP A 224 -16.23 -14.21 11.75
N SER A 225 -16.00 -13.08 12.44
CA SER A 225 -16.76 -11.86 12.20
C SER A 225 -16.26 -11.12 10.97
N PHE A 226 -17.17 -10.85 10.04
CA PHE A 226 -16.93 -10.02 8.86
C PHE A 226 -16.94 -8.50 9.16
N GLU A 227 -17.20 -8.10 10.40
CA GLU A 227 -17.22 -6.69 10.79
C GLU A 227 -15.83 -6.05 10.63
N THR A 228 -15.82 -4.72 10.52
CA THR A 228 -14.58 -3.95 10.48
C THR A 228 -14.50 -3.09 11.73
N PHE A 229 -13.34 -3.08 12.36
CA PHE A 229 -12.98 -2.17 13.43
C PHE A 229 -11.54 -1.70 13.24
N THR A 230 -11.35 -0.54 12.62
CA THR A 230 -10.03 0.00 12.29
C THR A 230 -9.84 1.37 12.92
N PRO A 231 -9.16 1.45 14.09
CA PRO A 231 -8.76 2.72 14.69
C PRO A 231 -8.00 3.60 13.70
N GLN A 232 -8.37 4.88 13.68
CA GLN A 232 -7.76 5.91 12.83
C GLN A 232 -6.94 6.90 13.63
N GLY A 233 -7.26 7.15 14.90
CA GLY A 233 -6.54 8.13 15.71
C GLY A 233 -7.44 8.71 16.79
N MET A 234 -6.83 9.21 17.86
CA MET A 234 -7.55 9.92 18.91
C MET A 234 -8.04 11.27 18.38
N ASP A 235 -9.23 11.67 18.79
CA ASP A 235 -9.73 13.01 18.53
C ASP A 235 -8.95 14.02 19.39
N PRO A 236 -8.27 15.02 18.79
CA PRO A 236 -7.46 15.98 19.53
C PRO A 236 -8.28 16.91 20.43
N GLU A 237 -9.58 17.10 20.14
CA GLU A 237 -10.49 17.93 20.94
C GLU A 237 -11.27 17.11 21.96
N LYS A 238 -11.36 15.79 21.77
CA LYS A 238 -12.09 14.86 22.63
C LYS A 238 -11.20 13.67 23.04
N PRO A 239 -10.41 13.78 24.13
CA PRO A 239 -9.40 12.78 24.48
C PRO A 239 -9.93 11.38 24.82
N ASP A 240 -11.23 11.23 25.08
CA ASP A 240 -11.89 9.93 25.29
C ASP A 240 -12.47 9.33 23.99
N ILE A 241 -12.34 10.01 22.85
CA ILE A 241 -12.90 9.60 21.57
C ILE A 241 -11.79 9.13 20.65
N LEU A 242 -11.94 7.89 20.22
CA LEU A 242 -11.17 7.27 19.16
C LEU A 242 -11.98 7.34 17.86
N LEU A 243 -11.39 7.85 16.79
CA LEU A 243 -11.99 7.75 15.47
C LEU A 243 -11.77 6.34 14.91
N VAL A 244 -12.84 5.68 14.46
CA VAL A 244 -12.81 4.29 14.01
C VAL A 244 -13.55 4.14 12.69
N VAL A 245 -12.93 3.49 11.70
CA VAL A 245 -13.65 3.01 10.52
C VAL A 245 -14.31 1.67 10.87
N ALA A 246 -15.64 1.61 10.77
CA ALA A 246 -16.42 0.43 11.13
C ALA A 246 -17.74 0.31 10.35
N HIS A 247 -18.24 -0.92 10.25
CA HIS A 247 -19.58 -1.21 9.74
C HIS A 247 -20.64 -0.85 10.79
N ASN A 248 -20.56 -1.44 11.99
CA ASN A 248 -21.45 -1.13 13.13
C ASN A 248 -22.95 -1.15 12.73
N GLY A 249 -23.36 -2.25 12.09
CA GLY A 249 -24.73 -2.44 11.59
C GLY A 249 -25.02 -1.82 10.21
N ARG A 250 -24.02 -1.21 9.56
CA ARG A 250 -24.12 -0.73 8.17
C ARG A 250 -23.47 -1.74 7.22
N ASP A 251 -24.00 -1.81 6.00
CA ASP A 251 -23.34 -2.53 4.90
C ASP A 251 -22.05 -1.83 4.42
N LYS A 252 -22.07 -0.48 4.37
CA LYS A 252 -20.87 0.31 4.05
C LYS A 252 -20.19 0.82 5.30
N THR A 253 -18.87 0.66 5.38
CA THR A 253 -18.07 1.24 6.48
C THR A 253 -18.24 2.76 6.53
N ALA A 254 -18.23 3.29 7.75
CA ALA A 254 -18.25 4.72 8.04
C ALA A 254 -17.16 5.08 9.05
N LEU A 255 -16.82 6.37 9.15
CA LEU A 255 -15.99 6.89 10.22
C LEU A 255 -16.88 7.25 11.41
N TRP A 256 -16.62 6.62 12.55
CA TRP A 256 -17.38 6.76 13.78
C TRP A 256 -16.52 7.37 14.88
N GLU A 257 -17.18 8.09 15.79
CA GLU A 257 -16.66 8.27 17.13
C GLU A 257 -16.80 6.97 17.92
N PHE A 258 -15.78 6.60 18.68
CA PHE A 258 -15.80 5.48 19.61
C PHE A 258 -15.27 5.93 20.97
N ASN A 259 -16.11 5.90 21.99
CA ASN A 259 -15.71 6.33 23.33
C ASN A 259 -14.95 5.19 24.05
N ILE A 260 -13.66 5.41 24.32
CA ILE A 260 -12.77 4.37 24.86
C ILE A 260 -13.11 3.98 26.31
N LYS A 261 -13.67 4.91 27.10
CA LYS A 261 -14.03 4.69 28.51
C LYS A 261 -15.29 3.84 28.66
N THR A 262 -16.31 4.17 27.87
CA THR A 262 -17.61 3.47 27.90
C THR A 262 -17.66 2.28 26.95
N LYS A 263 -16.71 2.17 26.01
CA LYS A 263 -16.57 1.12 25.00
C LYS A 263 -17.78 1.06 24.07
N LYS A 264 -18.25 2.23 23.63
CA LYS A 264 -19.44 2.37 22.80
C LYS A 264 -19.16 3.28 21.60
N PHE A 265 -19.72 2.89 20.47
CA PHE A 265 -19.85 3.78 19.32
C PHE A 265 -20.72 4.99 19.67
N GLY A 266 -20.29 6.16 19.21
CA GLY A 266 -20.99 7.44 19.31
C GLY A 266 -21.55 7.84 17.95
N GLU A 267 -21.37 9.11 17.60
CA GLU A 267 -21.89 9.68 16.36
C GLU A 267 -21.08 9.22 15.13
N ILE A 268 -21.73 9.22 13.98
CA ILE A 268 -21.06 9.08 12.68
C ILE A 268 -20.42 10.42 12.34
N VAL A 269 -19.11 10.43 12.14
CA VAL A 269 -18.36 11.60 11.66
C VAL A 269 -18.52 11.75 10.15
N TYR A 270 -18.39 10.65 9.41
CA TYR A 270 -18.58 10.64 7.96
C TYR A 270 -19.06 9.28 7.48
N ALA A 271 -20.04 9.28 6.58
CA ALA A 271 -20.55 8.06 5.98
C ALA A 271 -20.99 8.28 4.54
N ARG A 272 -20.96 7.19 3.78
CA ARG A 272 -21.55 7.06 2.47
C ARG A 272 -22.47 5.84 2.42
N ASN A 273 -23.39 5.85 1.47
CA ASN A 273 -24.34 4.75 1.25
C ASN A 273 -24.01 3.93 0.00
N ASP A 274 -23.20 4.48 -0.92
CA ASP A 274 -22.82 3.86 -2.18
C ASP A 274 -21.50 3.07 -2.07
N VAL A 275 -20.54 3.54 -1.26
CA VAL A 275 -19.22 2.91 -1.11
C VAL A 275 -18.70 2.94 0.32
N ASN A 276 -17.72 2.09 0.61
CA ASN A 276 -17.03 2.06 1.90
C ASN A 276 -16.18 3.32 2.12
N VAL A 277 -16.18 3.82 3.36
CA VAL A 277 -15.09 4.68 3.84
C VAL A 277 -13.83 3.83 3.97
N GLY A 278 -12.78 4.22 3.24
CA GLY A 278 -11.53 3.46 3.12
C GLY A 278 -10.49 3.78 4.19
N GLY A 279 -10.67 4.84 4.97
CA GLY A 279 -9.70 5.31 5.97
C GLY A 279 -9.70 6.83 6.08
N THR A 280 -8.72 7.36 6.81
CA THR A 280 -8.52 8.81 7.00
C THR A 280 -7.28 9.31 6.27
N ARG A 281 -7.20 10.63 6.10
CA ARG A 281 -6.03 11.35 5.58
C ARG A 281 -5.46 12.19 6.72
N TYR A 282 -4.17 12.03 7.00
CA TYR A 282 -3.45 12.89 7.92
C TYR A 282 -2.94 14.16 7.23
N HIS A 283 -2.69 15.19 8.03
CA HIS A 283 -2.12 16.45 7.59
C HIS A 283 -0.79 16.23 6.86
N SER A 284 -0.61 16.86 5.70
CA SER A 284 0.59 16.62 4.88
C SER A 284 1.90 17.16 5.47
N ASN A 285 1.82 18.08 6.45
CA ASN A 285 2.96 18.52 7.26
C ASN A 285 3.11 17.66 8.53
N PHE A 286 3.78 16.52 8.42
CA PHE A 286 4.07 15.64 9.55
C PHE A 286 4.88 16.33 10.66
N TRP A 287 5.72 17.31 10.31
CA TRP A 287 6.59 17.97 11.27
C TRP A 287 5.88 18.90 12.26
N THR A 288 4.68 19.37 11.91
CA THR A 288 3.89 20.28 12.75
C THR A 288 2.58 19.66 13.21
N ASN A 289 2.04 18.68 12.48
CA ASN A 289 0.74 18.09 12.71
C ASN A 289 0.77 16.55 12.55
N PRO A 290 1.64 15.84 13.28
CA PRO A 290 1.89 14.40 13.05
C PRO A 290 0.66 13.51 13.24
N ASP A 291 -0.25 13.90 14.13
CA ASP A 291 -1.43 13.10 14.51
C ASP A 291 -2.75 13.67 13.98
N THR A 292 -2.72 14.76 13.22
CA THR A 292 -3.93 15.48 12.81
C THR A 292 -4.58 14.85 11.58
N ILE A 293 -5.81 14.37 11.73
CA ILE A 293 -6.65 13.92 10.62
C ILE A 293 -7.33 15.12 9.95
N VAL A 294 -7.17 15.22 8.63
CA VAL A 294 -7.64 16.35 7.81
C VAL A 294 -8.68 15.95 6.77
N GLY A 295 -8.95 14.66 6.61
CA GLY A 295 -9.91 14.18 5.64
C GLY A 295 -10.25 12.70 5.76
N VAL A 296 -11.24 12.28 4.98
CA VAL A 296 -11.73 10.91 4.90
C VAL A 296 -11.59 10.42 3.47
N THR A 297 -11.13 9.19 3.29
CA THR A 297 -10.90 8.60 1.97
C THR A 297 -11.99 7.61 1.61
N TYR A 298 -12.36 7.54 0.34
CA TYR A 298 -13.27 6.53 -0.21
C TYR A 298 -12.94 6.29 -1.69
N ARG A 299 -13.38 5.17 -2.25
CA ARG A 299 -13.11 4.81 -3.64
C ARG A 299 -14.42 4.64 -4.40
N THR A 300 -14.51 5.26 -5.57
CA THR A 300 -15.57 5.02 -6.56
C THR A 300 -14.90 4.70 -7.90
N ASP A 301 -14.97 5.61 -8.88
CA ASP A 301 -14.18 5.56 -10.11
C ASP A 301 -12.67 5.72 -9.82
N LYS A 302 -12.32 6.49 -8.78
CA LYS A 302 -10.95 6.67 -8.29
C LYS A 302 -10.92 6.79 -6.76
N LEU A 303 -9.72 6.96 -6.18
CA LEU A 303 -9.61 7.39 -4.79
C LEU A 303 -10.02 8.87 -4.68
N HIS A 304 -10.93 9.14 -3.76
CA HIS A 304 -11.38 10.47 -3.38
C HIS A 304 -11.00 10.76 -1.93
N VAL A 305 -10.79 12.04 -1.63
CA VAL A 305 -10.60 12.54 -0.27
C VAL A 305 -11.63 13.63 -0.01
N GLU A 306 -12.49 13.41 0.98
CA GLU A 306 -13.31 14.47 1.56
C GLU A 306 -12.47 15.19 2.61
N TYR A 307 -12.04 16.42 2.33
CA TYR A 307 -11.28 17.21 3.29
C TYR A 307 -12.20 17.85 4.33
N LEU A 308 -11.91 17.55 5.60
CA LEU A 308 -12.52 18.19 6.76
C LEU A 308 -11.77 19.48 7.14
N ASP A 309 -10.46 19.53 6.84
CA ASP A 309 -9.64 20.73 6.96
C ASP A 309 -9.72 21.55 5.64
N PRO A 310 -10.25 22.79 5.67
CA PRO A 310 -10.42 23.58 4.46
C PRO A 310 -9.10 24.10 3.87
N VAL A 311 -8.03 24.23 4.66
CA VAL A 311 -6.73 24.71 4.20
C VAL A 311 -5.99 23.60 3.46
N GLU A 312 -5.95 22.39 4.01
CA GLU A 312 -5.41 21.23 3.31
C GLU A 312 -6.23 20.94 2.04
N GLY A 313 -7.57 20.98 2.14
CA GLY A 313 -8.44 20.79 0.98
C GLY A 313 -8.18 21.81 -0.14
N ALA A 314 -8.04 23.09 0.20
CA ALA A 314 -7.69 24.13 -0.76
C ALA A 314 -6.29 23.93 -1.37
N THR A 315 -5.33 23.44 -0.58
CA THR A 315 -3.98 23.15 -1.08
C THR A 315 -3.99 22.04 -2.11
N TYR A 316 -4.67 20.93 -1.85
CA TYR A 316 -4.80 19.84 -2.83
C TYR A 316 -5.58 20.28 -4.07
N ALA A 317 -6.67 21.03 -3.92
CA ALA A 317 -7.41 21.57 -5.06
C ALA A 317 -6.55 22.49 -5.94
N GLN A 318 -5.67 23.29 -5.34
CA GLN A 318 -4.71 24.09 -6.08
C GLN A 318 -3.70 23.22 -6.83
N LEU A 319 -3.12 22.21 -6.18
CA LEU A 319 -2.18 21.27 -6.80
C LEU A 319 -2.81 20.54 -7.99
N ASP A 320 -4.04 20.04 -7.83
CA ASP A 320 -4.80 19.39 -8.90
C ASP A 320 -5.00 20.30 -10.11
N SER A 321 -5.12 21.63 -9.90
CA SER A 321 -5.31 22.60 -10.98
C SER A 321 -4.05 22.94 -11.77
N VAL A 322 -2.86 22.72 -11.19
CA VAL A 322 -1.58 23.10 -11.79
C VAL A 322 -0.74 21.92 -12.25
N ILE A 323 -1.00 20.71 -11.74
CA ILE A 323 -0.30 19.50 -12.13
C ILE A 323 -0.88 18.98 -13.46
N PRO A 324 -0.05 18.76 -14.49
CA PRO A 324 -0.50 18.16 -15.74
C PRO A 324 -1.09 16.76 -15.52
N GLU A 325 -2.25 16.50 -16.13
CA GLU A 325 -2.95 15.20 -16.02
C GLU A 325 -3.13 14.74 -14.56
N ALA A 326 -3.38 15.69 -13.65
CA ALA A 326 -3.60 15.42 -12.23
C ALA A 326 -4.71 14.37 -12.06
N TYR A 327 -4.41 13.31 -11.30
CA TYR A 327 -5.33 12.21 -11.10
C TYR A 327 -5.47 11.80 -9.64
N GLN A 328 -4.38 11.29 -9.06
CA GLN A 328 -4.23 11.12 -7.62
C GLN A 328 -2.94 11.82 -7.17
N VAL A 329 -3.11 13.02 -6.62
CA VAL A 329 -2.04 13.89 -6.14
C VAL A 329 -1.79 13.66 -4.65
N TYR A 330 -0.52 13.51 -4.28
CA TYR A 330 -0.08 13.29 -2.90
C TYR A 330 1.10 14.19 -2.60
N ILE A 331 1.06 14.90 -1.48
CA ILE A 331 2.26 15.55 -0.94
C ILE A 331 3.08 14.46 -0.25
N THR A 332 4.26 14.15 -0.79
CA THR A 332 5.16 13.12 -0.25
C THR A 332 5.99 13.62 0.91
N SER A 333 6.29 14.92 0.95
CA SER A 333 6.89 15.60 2.11
C SER A 333 6.64 17.09 2.04
N ARG A 334 6.72 17.76 3.19
CA ARG A 334 6.54 19.21 3.31
C ARG A 334 7.49 19.74 4.38
N ALA A 335 8.15 20.86 4.10
CA ALA A 335 9.00 21.55 5.07
C ALA A 335 8.17 22.09 6.24
N ARG A 336 8.79 22.31 7.41
CA ARG A 336 8.14 22.78 8.64
C ARG A 336 7.35 24.07 8.43
N ASP A 337 7.87 24.98 7.62
CA ASP A 337 7.22 26.26 7.31
C ASP A 337 6.05 26.14 6.32
N GLY A 338 5.86 24.98 5.71
CA GLY A 338 4.82 24.70 4.72
C GLY A 338 5.08 25.24 3.32
N GLN A 339 6.22 25.90 3.06
CA GLN A 339 6.48 26.61 1.81
C GLN A 339 7.17 25.75 0.74
N THR A 340 7.80 24.65 1.14
CA THR A 340 8.44 23.70 0.22
C THR A 340 7.77 22.33 0.32
N LEU A 341 7.34 21.77 -0.81
CA LEU A 341 6.62 20.50 -0.88
C LEU A 341 7.21 19.62 -1.97
N THR A 342 7.38 18.32 -1.70
CA THR A 342 7.46 17.31 -2.77
C THR A 342 6.08 16.72 -3.01
N ILE A 343 5.71 16.58 -4.27
CA ILE A 343 4.41 16.09 -4.71
C ILE A 343 4.59 14.91 -5.64
N TYR A 344 3.70 13.93 -5.55
CA TYR A 344 3.62 12.75 -6.41
C TYR A 344 2.24 12.68 -7.05
N ASN A 345 2.20 12.60 -8.38
CA ASN A 345 0.99 12.29 -9.15
C ASN A 345 1.10 10.87 -9.70
N PHE A 346 0.02 10.12 -9.65
CA PHE A 346 -0.11 8.90 -10.43
C PHE A 346 -1.55 8.71 -10.86
N GLY A 347 -1.74 7.98 -11.95
CA GLY A 347 -3.05 7.69 -12.51
C GLY A 347 -2.97 6.68 -13.63
N PRO A 348 -4.08 6.34 -14.28
CA PRO A 348 -4.14 5.32 -15.33
C PRO A 348 -3.06 5.49 -16.40
N LYS A 349 -2.79 6.75 -16.77
CA LYS A 349 -1.81 7.15 -17.79
C LYS A 349 -0.60 7.87 -17.20
N ASP A 350 -0.35 7.77 -15.90
CA ASP A 350 0.84 8.31 -15.25
C ASP A 350 1.40 7.25 -14.27
N PRO A 351 2.51 6.58 -14.62
CA PRO A 351 3.13 5.57 -13.76
C PRO A 351 3.67 6.14 -12.44
N GLY A 352 3.76 7.46 -12.33
CA GLY A 352 4.25 8.16 -11.16
C GLY A 352 5.19 9.29 -11.55
N THR A 353 4.79 10.53 -11.29
CA THR A 353 5.58 11.72 -11.57
C THR A 353 5.76 12.56 -10.30
N TYR A 354 7.00 12.94 -10.02
CA TYR A 354 7.39 13.74 -8.86
C TYR A 354 7.59 15.21 -9.25
N TYR A 355 7.14 16.11 -8.37
CA TYR A 355 7.25 17.55 -8.50
C TYR A 355 7.79 18.19 -7.22
N LEU A 356 8.46 19.33 -7.35
CA LEU A 356 8.86 20.22 -6.25
C LEU A 356 8.06 21.52 -6.38
N LEU A 357 7.34 21.90 -5.33
CA LEU A 357 6.80 23.25 -5.18
C LEU A 357 7.68 24.00 -4.18
N LYS A 358 8.35 25.06 -4.61
CA LYS A 358 9.19 25.92 -3.75
C LYS A 358 9.05 27.37 -4.21
N ASP A 359 8.90 28.29 -3.26
CA ASP A 359 8.76 29.73 -3.53
C ASP A 359 7.64 30.06 -4.54
N GLY A 360 6.56 29.28 -4.51
CA GLY A 360 5.42 29.39 -5.43
C GLY A 360 5.66 28.84 -6.85
N ALA A 361 6.84 28.31 -7.14
CA ALA A 361 7.17 27.70 -8.43
C ALA A 361 7.07 26.17 -8.36
N LEU A 362 6.26 25.59 -9.24
CA LEU A 362 6.17 24.15 -9.44
C LEU A 362 7.18 23.69 -10.51
N LYS A 363 8.05 22.74 -10.16
CA LYS A 363 9.03 22.13 -11.07
C LYS A 363 8.83 20.62 -11.11
N THR A 364 8.87 20.02 -12.29
CA THR A 364 8.93 18.56 -12.44
C THR A 364 10.33 18.06 -12.08
N ILE A 365 10.40 17.07 -11.20
CA ILE A 365 11.66 16.41 -10.79
C ILE A 365 11.94 15.23 -11.73
N GLY A 366 10.93 14.40 -11.99
CA GLY A 366 11.04 13.24 -12.89
C GLY A 366 9.95 12.21 -12.66
N SER A 367 9.97 11.13 -13.46
CA SER A 367 9.02 10.04 -13.38
C SER A 367 9.68 8.74 -12.90
N LYS A 368 8.89 7.87 -12.27
CA LYS A 368 9.27 6.48 -11.98
C LYS A 368 9.66 5.72 -13.23
N GLN A 369 8.92 5.94 -14.33
CA GLN A 369 9.09 5.21 -15.59
C GLN A 369 9.23 6.23 -16.73
N PRO A 370 10.37 6.94 -16.83
CA PRO A 370 10.54 8.08 -17.73
C PRO A 370 10.53 7.72 -19.22
N LEU A 371 10.57 6.43 -19.56
CA LEU A 371 10.48 5.95 -20.93
C LEU A 371 9.03 5.73 -21.41
N LEU A 372 8.06 5.73 -20.49
CA LEU A 372 6.65 5.54 -20.78
C LEU A 372 5.96 6.91 -20.79
N LYS A 373 5.58 7.38 -21.97
CA LYS A 373 4.88 8.67 -22.10
C LYS A 373 3.39 8.51 -21.84
N SER A 374 2.82 9.44 -21.08
CA SER A 374 1.40 9.44 -20.75
C SER A 374 0.50 9.32 -21.99
N GLU A 375 0.76 10.09 -23.04
CA GLU A 375 -0.04 10.09 -24.28
C GLU A 375 -0.18 8.70 -24.92
N ASP A 376 0.86 7.87 -24.80
CA ASP A 376 0.94 6.52 -25.39
C ASP A 376 0.41 5.40 -24.48
N LEU A 377 0.05 5.73 -23.22
CA LEU A 377 -0.54 4.77 -22.29
C LEU A 377 -2.04 4.58 -22.54
N ALA A 378 -2.52 3.37 -22.27
CA ALA A 378 -3.89 2.96 -22.47
C ALA A 378 -4.87 3.69 -21.54
N GLU A 379 -6.06 3.98 -22.07
CA GLU A 379 -7.20 4.42 -21.27
C GLU A 379 -7.68 3.26 -20.39
N VAL A 380 -7.99 3.55 -19.13
CA VAL A 380 -8.60 2.58 -18.20
C VAL A 380 -10.02 3.04 -17.88
N ARG A 381 -10.99 2.17 -18.13
CA ARG A 381 -12.43 2.46 -17.93
C ARG A 381 -12.96 1.66 -16.76
N TYR A 382 -13.83 2.27 -15.96
CA TYR A 382 -14.66 1.53 -15.02
C TYR A 382 -15.86 0.92 -15.74
N VAL A 383 -16.07 -0.38 -15.58
CA VAL A 383 -17.17 -1.13 -16.21
C VAL A 383 -17.95 -1.92 -15.16
N HIS A 384 -19.21 -2.21 -15.46
CA HIS A 384 -20.07 -3.04 -14.61
C HIS A 384 -20.92 -3.97 -15.48
N TRP A 385 -21.24 -5.14 -14.96
CA TRP A 385 -22.07 -6.13 -15.63
C TRP A 385 -22.86 -6.95 -14.61
N LYS A 386 -23.82 -7.74 -15.09
CA LYS A 386 -24.55 -8.69 -14.25
C LYS A 386 -23.90 -10.06 -14.34
N ALA A 387 -23.62 -10.67 -13.20
CA ALA A 387 -23.33 -12.10 -13.12
C ALA A 387 -24.54 -12.92 -13.58
N ARG A 388 -24.32 -14.19 -13.93
CA ARG A 388 -25.38 -15.13 -14.30
C ARG A 388 -26.41 -15.38 -13.19
N ASP A 389 -26.06 -15.10 -11.94
CA ASP A 389 -26.99 -15.15 -10.80
C ASP A 389 -27.60 -13.79 -10.42
N GLY A 390 -27.39 -12.75 -11.25
CA GLY A 390 -28.00 -11.42 -11.14
C GLY A 390 -27.23 -10.43 -10.26
N MET A 391 -26.12 -10.84 -9.65
CA MET A 391 -25.25 -9.98 -8.86
C MET A 391 -24.63 -8.89 -9.74
N ASP A 392 -24.63 -7.64 -9.27
CA ASP A 392 -23.87 -6.56 -9.92
C ASP A 392 -22.39 -6.79 -9.68
N LEU A 393 -21.62 -6.85 -10.76
CA LEU A 393 -20.16 -7.00 -10.74
C LEU A 393 -19.51 -5.76 -11.34
N HIS A 394 -18.27 -5.53 -10.93
CA HIS A 394 -17.50 -4.35 -11.28
C HIS A 394 -16.14 -4.74 -11.82
N GLY A 395 -15.51 -3.88 -12.61
CA GLY A 395 -14.16 -4.13 -13.08
C GLY A 395 -13.54 -2.93 -13.76
N TYR A 396 -12.25 -3.08 -14.07
CA TYR A 396 -11.48 -2.08 -14.79
C TYR A 396 -11.07 -2.65 -16.14
N LEU A 397 -11.29 -1.87 -17.19
CA LEU A 397 -11.06 -2.26 -18.57
C LEU A 397 -9.96 -1.38 -19.16
N THR A 398 -8.77 -1.95 -19.35
CA THR A 398 -7.66 -1.25 -20.00
C THR A 398 -7.75 -1.46 -21.51
N MET A 399 -7.96 -0.36 -22.23
CA MET A 399 -8.26 -0.36 -23.66
C MET A 399 -6.97 -0.49 -24.50
N PRO A 400 -6.94 -1.35 -25.53
CA PRO A 400 -5.79 -1.42 -26.44
C PRO A 400 -5.48 -0.08 -27.08
N THR A 401 -4.21 0.30 -27.12
CA THR A 401 -3.77 1.53 -27.81
C THR A 401 -3.76 1.37 -29.34
N LYS A 402 -3.91 0.11 -29.81
CA LYS A 402 -3.92 -0.26 -31.22
C LYS A 402 -4.87 -1.42 -31.52
N GLY A 403 -5.07 -1.69 -32.81
CA GLY A 403 -6.05 -2.68 -33.28
C GLY A 403 -7.47 -2.12 -33.32
N GLU A 404 -8.42 -2.97 -33.70
CA GLU A 404 -9.85 -2.68 -33.72
C GLU A 404 -10.60 -3.87 -33.11
N ALA A 405 -11.75 -3.58 -32.50
CA ALA A 405 -12.59 -4.61 -31.90
C ALA A 405 -13.12 -5.57 -33.00
N PRO A 406 -13.32 -6.87 -32.69
CA PRO A 406 -13.12 -7.49 -31.38
C PRO A 406 -11.63 -7.79 -31.08
N PHE A 407 -11.20 -7.44 -29.87
CA PHE A 407 -9.82 -7.59 -29.40
C PHE A 407 -9.57 -8.97 -28.77
N PRO A 408 -8.33 -9.50 -28.80
CA PRO A 408 -7.98 -10.58 -27.90
C PRO A 408 -8.05 -10.09 -26.45
N LEU A 409 -8.64 -10.88 -25.55
CA LEU A 409 -8.93 -10.50 -24.16
C LEU A 409 -8.01 -11.24 -23.20
N ILE A 410 -7.43 -10.50 -22.25
CA ILE A 410 -6.83 -11.05 -21.04
C ILE A 410 -7.73 -10.71 -19.84
N VAL A 411 -8.21 -11.73 -19.14
CA VAL A 411 -8.83 -11.57 -17.82
C VAL A 411 -7.72 -11.63 -16.78
N LEU A 412 -7.54 -10.54 -16.04
CA LEU A 412 -6.48 -10.31 -15.05
C LEU A 412 -7.08 -10.22 -13.64
N PRO A 413 -7.49 -11.34 -13.01
CA PRO A 413 -7.98 -11.29 -11.64
C PRO A 413 -6.87 -10.95 -10.65
N HIS A 414 -7.17 -10.04 -9.73
CA HIS A 414 -6.26 -9.64 -8.67
C HIS A 414 -5.91 -10.79 -7.71
N GLY A 415 -4.79 -10.62 -6.99
CA GLY A 415 -4.43 -11.45 -5.84
C GLY A 415 -5.34 -11.18 -4.63
N GLY A 416 -5.05 -11.78 -3.48
CA GLY A 416 -5.90 -11.68 -2.29
C GLY A 416 -6.42 -13.07 -1.91
N PRO A 417 -7.73 -13.31 -1.86
CA PRO A 417 -8.73 -12.72 -2.76
C PRO A 417 -9.45 -11.46 -2.25
N PHE A 418 -9.34 -11.15 -0.97
CA PHE A 418 -10.18 -10.17 -0.28
C PHE A 418 -9.55 -8.77 -0.26
N VAL A 419 -9.27 -8.27 -1.45
CA VAL A 419 -8.73 -6.92 -1.69
C VAL A 419 -9.58 -6.24 -2.75
N SER A 420 -9.24 -5.01 -3.10
CA SER A 420 -9.88 -4.28 -4.18
C SER A 420 -8.86 -3.44 -4.93
N GLU A 421 -9.10 -3.29 -6.22
CA GLU A 421 -8.35 -2.39 -7.09
C GLU A 421 -9.14 -1.10 -7.33
N THR A 422 -8.51 -0.13 -7.99
CA THR A 422 -9.12 1.12 -8.44
C THR A 422 -8.51 1.52 -9.79
N VAL A 423 -9.08 2.52 -10.47
CA VAL A 423 -8.59 2.97 -11.78
C VAL A 423 -7.25 3.70 -11.60
N VAL A 424 -6.14 2.99 -11.68
CA VAL A 424 -4.77 3.53 -11.56
C VAL A 424 -3.85 2.84 -12.57
N TYR A 425 -2.59 3.26 -12.63
CA TYR A 425 -1.58 2.56 -13.41
C TYR A 425 -1.36 1.15 -12.88
N ASP A 426 -1.56 0.15 -13.75
CA ASP A 426 -1.11 -1.23 -13.55
C ASP A 426 -0.17 -1.60 -14.70
N GLU A 427 1.06 -1.99 -14.36
CA GLU A 427 2.12 -2.27 -15.34
C GLU A 427 1.72 -3.39 -16.32
N TRP A 428 1.12 -4.47 -15.82
CA TRP A 428 0.75 -5.62 -16.64
C TRP A 428 -0.39 -5.28 -17.59
N SER A 429 -1.45 -4.64 -17.10
CA SER A 429 -2.55 -4.16 -17.92
C SER A 429 -2.08 -3.19 -19.00
N GLN A 430 -1.23 -2.22 -18.65
CA GLN A 430 -0.68 -1.25 -19.60
C GLN A 430 0.22 -1.90 -20.65
N MET A 431 1.12 -2.80 -20.25
CA MET A 431 1.99 -3.54 -21.16
C MET A 431 1.17 -4.40 -22.15
N LEU A 432 0.17 -5.13 -21.65
CA LEU A 432 -0.70 -5.99 -22.47
C LEU A 432 -1.55 -5.16 -23.45
N ALA A 433 -2.14 -4.06 -22.97
CA ALA A 433 -2.93 -3.17 -23.81
C ALA A 433 -2.10 -2.47 -24.90
N ASN A 434 -0.88 -2.06 -24.57
CA ASN A 434 0.07 -1.53 -25.54
C ASN A 434 0.44 -2.56 -26.63
N ASN A 435 0.40 -3.86 -26.29
CA ASN A 435 0.58 -4.97 -27.24
C ASN A 435 -0.69 -5.39 -27.98
N GLY A 436 -1.83 -4.72 -27.76
CA GLY A 436 -3.08 -4.93 -28.50
C GLY A 436 -4.09 -5.86 -27.81
N TYR A 437 -3.90 -6.17 -26.53
CA TYR A 437 -4.83 -6.99 -25.74
C TYR A 437 -5.79 -6.12 -24.94
N LEU A 438 -7.09 -6.41 -25.02
CA LEU A 438 -8.05 -5.86 -24.07
C LEU A 438 -7.80 -6.51 -22.72
N VAL A 439 -7.75 -5.75 -21.63
CA VAL A 439 -7.49 -6.31 -20.30
C VAL A 439 -8.64 -5.98 -19.35
N LEU A 440 -9.27 -7.03 -18.83
CA LEU A 440 -10.31 -6.93 -17.81
C LEU A 440 -9.73 -7.29 -16.45
N GLN A 441 -9.78 -6.37 -15.48
CA GLN A 441 -9.50 -6.60 -14.07
C GLN A 441 -10.82 -6.69 -13.28
N PRO A 442 -11.42 -7.89 -13.14
CA PRO A 442 -12.71 -8.04 -12.50
C PRO A 442 -12.60 -7.93 -10.98
N GLN A 443 -13.47 -7.15 -10.37
CA GLN A 443 -13.74 -7.16 -8.94
C GLN A 443 -14.87 -8.15 -8.69
N TYR A 444 -14.54 -9.44 -8.58
CA TYR A 444 -15.51 -10.53 -8.38
C TYR A 444 -16.06 -10.53 -6.95
N ARG A 445 -17.12 -11.31 -6.69
CA ARG A 445 -17.73 -11.37 -5.36
C ARG A 445 -16.71 -11.70 -4.27
N GLY A 446 -16.72 -10.97 -3.16
CA GLY A 446 -15.68 -11.02 -2.15
C GLY A 446 -14.60 -9.93 -2.25
N SER A 447 -14.46 -9.23 -3.38
CA SER A 447 -13.58 -8.05 -3.42
C SER A 447 -14.03 -7.01 -2.38
N THR A 448 -13.09 -6.34 -1.73
CA THR A 448 -13.39 -5.32 -0.70
C THR A 448 -13.87 -4.01 -1.34
N ASN A 449 -14.23 -3.00 -0.54
CA ASN A 449 -14.79 -1.69 -0.96
C ASN A 449 -16.22 -1.70 -1.56
N PHE A 450 -16.83 -2.85 -1.84
CA PHE A 450 -18.20 -2.95 -2.37
C PHE A 450 -19.28 -3.19 -1.30
N GLY A 451 -18.90 -3.14 -0.01
CA GLY A 451 -19.79 -3.39 1.13
C GLY A 451 -19.70 -4.80 1.70
N LEU A 452 -20.25 -4.96 2.89
CA LEU A 452 -20.24 -6.18 3.67
C LEU A 452 -21.02 -7.31 3.00
N GLU A 453 -22.17 -7.02 2.40
CA GLU A 453 -22.97 -8.01 1.68
C GLU A 453 -22.21 -8.58 0.47
N TYR A 454 -21.53 -7.70 -0.28
CA TYR A 454 -20.68 -8.09 -1.40
C TYR A 454 -19.53 -8.99 -0.95
N TYR A 455 -18.89 -8.63 0.17
CA TYR A 455 -17.80 -9.40 0.77
C TYR A 455 -18.27 -10.79 1.23
N GLN A 456 -19.35 -10.84 2.02
CA GLN A 456 -19.92 -12.07 2.58
C GLN A 456 -20.39 -13.06 1.52
N SER A 457 -20.81 -12.57 0.35
CA SER A 457 -21.29 -13.43 -0.74
C SER A 457 -20.26 -14.45 -1.25
N ALA A 458 -18.96 -14.23 -1.00
CA ALA A 458 -17.90 -15.20 -1.29
C ALA A 458 -17.89 -16.42 -0.34
N PHE A 459 -18.62 -16.36 0.78
CA PHE A 459 -18.63 -17.37 1.83
C PHE A 459 -19.98 -18.08 1.98
N LEU A 460 -21.04 -17.56 1.35
CA LEU A 460 -22.39 -18.12 1.45
C LEU A 460 -22.48 -19.49 0.77
N ASN A 461 -23.13 -20.44 1.46
CA ASN A 461 -23.31 -21.84 1.02
C ASN A 461 -21.98 -22.59 0.82
N GLY A 462 -20.99 -22.27 1.64
CA GLY A 462 -19.61 -22.74 1.50
C GLY A 462 -18.76 -21.73 0.72
N GLY A 463 -17.44 -21.78 0.91
CA GLY A 463 -16.52 -20.89 0.21
C GLY A 463 -16.69 -20.98 -1.32
N GLN A 464 -16.80 -19.85 -1.98
CA GLN A 464 -17.08 -19.74 -3.42
C GLN A 464 -15.81 -19.63 -4.28
N GLY A 465 -14.63 -19.82 -3.68
CA GLY A 465 -13.35 -19.92 -4.37
C GLY A 465 -13.38 -21.02 -5.43
N GLY A 466 -13.08 -20.66 -6.68
CA GLY A 466 -13.15 -21.57 -7.83
C GLY A 466 -14.56 -21.91 -8.33
N TYR A 467 -15.59 -21.58 -7.57
CA TYR A 467 -17.01 -21.71 -7.91
C TYR A 467 -17.55 -20.39 -8.45
N LYS A 468 -18.50 -19.75 -7.76
CA LYS A 468 -19.13 -18.51 -8.23
C LYS A 468 -18.15 -17.35 -8.38
N MET A 469 -17.09 -17.28 -7.57
CA MET A 469 -16.04 -16.27 -7.78
C MET A 469 -15.32 -16.45 -9.12
N GLN A 470 -15.28 -17.66 -9.68
CA GLN A 470 -14.78 -17.93 -11.03
C GLN A 470 -15.84 -17.63 -12.08
N ASP A 471 -17.10 -17.98 -11.83
CA ASP A 471 -18.22 -17.62 -12.70
C ASP A 471 -18.27 -16.10 -12.95
N ASP A 472 -18.04 -15.29 -11.91
CA ASP A 472 -18.00 -13.83 -12.03
C ASP A 472 -16.96 -13.31 -13.04
N LYS A 473 -15.79 -13.97 -13.10
CA LYS A 473 -14.70 -13.65 -14.01
C LYS A 473 -15.06 -14.06 -15.44
N ASP A 474 -15.60 -15.27 -15.59
CA ASP A 474 -16.05 -15.81 -16.87
C ASP A 474 -17.21 -14.97 -17.45
N ASP A 475 -18.15 -14.55 -16.60
CA ASP A 475 -19.29 -13.70 -16.96
C ASP A 475 -18.82 -12.31 -17.42
N GLY A 476 -17.79 -11.75 -16.79
CA GLY A 476 -17.18 -10.49 -17.24
C GLY A 476 -16.54 -10.61 -18.62
N ALA A 477 -15.88 -11.74 -18.91
CA ALA A 477 -15.32 -12.00 -20.23
C ALA A 477 -16.42 -12.11 -21.30
N MET A 478 -17.50 -12.84 -20.99
CA MET A 478 -18.62 -13.04 -21.92
C MET A 478 -19.43 -11.76 -22.14
N TYR A 479 -19.59 -10.92 -21.12
CA TYR A 479 -20.17 -9.60 -21.26
C TYR A 479 -19.41 -8.76 -22.31
N LEU A 480 -18.07 -8.74 -22.27
CA LEU A 480 -17.28 -8.01 -23.26
C LEU A 480 -17.37 -8.60 -24.67
N VAL A 481 -17.61 -9.91 -24.79
CA VAL A 481 -17.89 -10.56 -26.09
C VAL A 481 -19.24 -10.11 -26.63
N GLU A 482 -20.28 -10.06 -25.78
CA GLU A 482 -21.63 -9.63 -26.15
C GLU A 482 -21.67 -8.16 -26.58
N GLU A 483 -20.89 -7.30 -25.92
CA GLU A 483 -20.69 -5.89 -26.31
C GLU A 483 -19.85 -5.72 -27.59
N GLY A 484 -19.35 -6.82 -28.18
CA GLY A 484 -18.54 -6.80 -29.40
C GLY A 484 -17.12 -6.29 -29.20
N LEU A 485 -16.66 -6.14 -27.95
CA LEU A 485 -15.33 -5.65 -27.61
C LEU A 485 -14.29 -6.76 -27.62
N ALA A 486 -14.64 -7.96 -27.16
CA ALA A 486 -13.74 -9.10 -27.05
C ALA A 486 -14.04 -10.19 -28.09
N ASP A 487 -12.99 -10.84 -28.60
CA ASP A 487 -13.11 -11.98 -29.50
C ASP A 487 -13.26 -13.27 -28.67
N LYS A 488 -14.41 -13.93 -28.82
CA LYS A 488 -14.75 -15.16 -28.08
C LYS A 488 -13.73 -16.29 -28.27
N ASP A 489 -13.02 -16.32 -29.39
CA ASP A 489 -12.06 -17.37 -29.71
C ASP A 489 -10.63 -16.99 -29.27
N ARG A 490 -10.42 -15.80 -28.70
CA ARG A 490 -9.11 -15.28 -28.26
C ARG A 490 -9.15 -14.71 -26.83
N ILE A 491 -9.59 -15.51 -25.87
CA ILE A 491 -9.62 -15.15 -24.44
C ILE A 491 -8.52 -15.92 -23.70
N ALA A 492 -7.78 -15.27 -22.80
CA ALA A 492 -6.84 -15.91 -21.89
C ALA A 492 -6.99 -15.35 -20.46
N MET A 493 -6.53 -16.11 -19.47
CA MET A 493 -6.51 -15.66 -18.07
C MET A 493 -5.07 -15.58 -17.55
N PHE A 494 -4.70 -14.46 -16.97
CA PHE A 494 -3.41 -14.27 -16.30
C PHE A 494 -3.65 -13.79 -14.88
N GLY A 495 -3.06 -14.41 -13.86
CA GLY A 495 -3.16 -13.87 -12.50
C GLY A 495 -2.02 -14.30 -11.59
N TRP A 496 -1.87 -13.59 -10.46
CA TRP A 496 -0.84 -13.83 -9.45
C TRP A 496 -1.45 -14.13 -8.08
N SER A 497 -0.83 -15.00 -7.27
CA SER A 497 -1.35 -15.42 -5.96
C SER A 497 -2.74 -16.09 -6.09
N TYR A 498 -3.79 -15.59 -5.44
CA TYR A 498 -5.17 -16.04 -5.69
C TYR A 498 -5.57 -15.90 -7.17
N GLY A 499 -5.14 -14.86 -7.87
CA GLY A 499 -5.35 -14.73 -9.31
C GLY A 499 -4.69 -15.87 -10.10
N GLY A 500 -3.56 -16.38 -9.60
CA GLY A 500 -2.90 -17.56 -10.15
C GLY A 500 -3.69 -18.84 -9.88
N TYR A 501 -4.29 -18.97 -8.70
CA TYR A 501 -5.27 -20.04 -8.42
C TYR A 501 -6.48 -19.96 -9.37
N ALA A 502 -7.05 -18.78 -9.57
CA ALA A 502 -8.14 -18.57 -10.53
C ALA A 502 -7.74 -18.98 -11.95
N ALA A 503 -6.51 -18.65 -12.39
CA ALA A 503 -5.99 -19.08 -13.68
C ALA A 503 -5.90 -20.61 -13.80
N LEU A 504 -5.47 -21.32 -12.74
CA LEU A 504 -5.47 -22.79 -12.71
C LEU A 504 -6.89 -23.37 -12.73
N VAL A 505 -7.83 -22.76 -12.00
CA VAL A 505 -9.24 -23.17 -12.01
C VAL A 505 -9.84 -22.98 -13.41
N ALA A 506 -9.60 -21.83 -14.05
CA ALA A 506 -10.05 -21.55 -15.41
C ALA A 506 -9.58 -22.64 -16.39
N ALA A 507 -8.32 -23.09 -16.30
CA ALA A 507 -7.81 -24.17 -17.13
C ALA A 507 -8.47 -25.53 -16.87
N SER A 508 -8.95 -25.80 -15.65
CA SER A 508 -9.60 -27.08 -15.30
C SER A 508 -11.08 -27.17 -15.68
N ARG A 509 -11.74 -26.05 -15.97
CA ARG A 509 -13.20 -25.99 -16.15
C ARG A 509 -13.63 -26.36 -17.58
N THR A 510 -14.85 -26.89 -17.69
CA THR A 510 -15.49 -27.21 -18.97
C THR A 510 -16.95 -26.69 -18.98
N PRO A 511 -17.46 -26.17 -20.12
CA PRO A 511 -16.75 -25.91 -21.37
C PRO A 511 -15.67 -24.83 -21.21
N GLN A 512 -14.62 -24.89 -22.03
CA GLN A 512 -13.49 -23.97 -21.94
C GLN A 512 -13.75 -22.73 -22.80
N ILE A 513 -13.56 -21.54 -22.22
CA ILE A 513 -13.58 -20.25 -22.94
C ILE A 513 -12.18 -19.64 -23.06
N HIS A 514 -11.23 -20.06 -22.22
CA HIS A 514 -9.85 -19.57 -22.17
C HIS A 514 -8.91 -20.46 -22.98
N GLN A 515 -8.21 -19.87 -23.93
CA GLN A 515 -7.30 -20.55 -24.87
C GLN A 515 -5.89 -20.66 -24.29
N CYS A 516 -5.58 -19.84 -23.29
CA CYS A 516 -4.32 -19.85 -22.55
C CYS A 516 -4.58 -19.43 -21.10
N VAL A 517 -3.79 -19.98 -20.17
CA VAL A 517 -3.74 -19.51 -18.78
C VAL A 517 -2.29 -19.28 -18.35
N ILE A 518 -2.06 -18.24 -17.56
CA ILE A 518 -0.78 -17.90 -16.95
C ILE A 518 -0.99 -17.80 -15.44
N ALA A 519 -0.40 -18.72 -14.68
CA ALA A 519 -0.57 -18.82 -13.24
C ALA A 519 0.73 -18.45 -12.51
N GLY A 520 0.81 -17.22 -11.99
CA GLY A 520 1.96 -16.72 -11.24
C GLY A 520 1.83 -16.92 -9.73
N ALA A 521 2.86 -17.46 -9.07
CA ALA A 521 2.87 -17.77 -7.63
C ALA A 521 1.55 -18.36 -7.12
N ALA A 522 0.96 -19.27 -7.90
CA ALA A 522 -0.41 -19.73 -7.71
C ALA A 522 -0.52 -20.60 -6.46
N VAL A 523 -1.63 -20.43 -5.73
CA VAL A 523 -2.05 -21.43 -4.74
C VAL A 523 -2.56 -22.66 -5.52
N SER A 524 -1.75 -23.71 -5.59
CA SER A 524 -2.10 -24.93 -6.35
C SER A 524 -2.74 -26.03 -5.49
N ASP A 525 -2.61 -25.94 -4.17
CA ASP A 525 -3.19 -26.88 -3.21
C ASP A 525 -3.69 -26.11 -1.98
N THR A 526 -5.00 -25.89 -1.93
CA THR A 526 -5.65 -25.16 -0.84
C THR A 526 -5.67 -25.95 0.46
N LEU A 527 -5.63 -27.29 0.42
CA LEU A 527 -5.54 -28.12 1.62
C LEU A 527 -4.14 -28.05 2.21
N MET A 528 -3.10 -28.07 1.38
CA MET A 528 -1.73 -27.84 1.83
C MET A 528 -1.57 -26.42 2.38
N GLN A 529 -2.17 -25.42 1.74
CA GLN A 529 -2.19 -24.05 2.25
C GLN A 529 -2.87 -23.97 3.62
N VAL A 530 -4.09 -24.50 3.76
CA VAL A 530 -4.82 -24.51 5.03
C VAL A 530 -4.11 -25.36 6.08
N ALA A 531 -3.55 -26.52 5.73
CA ALA A 531 -2.81 -27.37 6.66
C ALA A 531 -1.57 -26.64 7.19
N TYR A 532 -0.81 -26.01 6.27
CA TYR A 532 0.34 -25.19 6.60
C TYR A 532 -0.03 -24.05 7.55
N TYR A 533 -1.12 -23.35 7.26
CA TYR A 533 -1.65 -22.35 8.17
C TYR A 533 -2.07 -23.01 9.48
N SER A 534 -2.93 -24.03 9.51
CA SER A 534 -3.41 -24.68 10.74
C SER A 534 -2.28 -25.15 11.69
N ASP A 535 -1.18 -25.72 11.16
CA ASP A 535 -0.02 -26.13 11.95
C ASP A 535 0.77 -24.93 12.51
N ARG A 536 0.76 -23.77 11.83
CA ARG A 536 1.30 -22.50 12.33
C ARG A 536 0.29 -21.59 13.02
N MET A 537 -1.02 -21.78 12.84
CA MET A 537 -2.16 -21.08 13.43
C MET A 537 -2.46 -21.65 14.82
N ARG A 538 -2.09 -22.93 15.05
CA ARG A 538 -1.75 -23.46 16.38
C ARG A 538 -0.55 -22.77 17.04
N GLY A 539 0.05 -21.78 16.36
CA GLY A 539 0.99 -20.78 16.84
C GLY A 539 0.62 -19.36 16.37
N ALA A 540 -0.63 -18.91 16.60
CA ALA A 540 -1.02 -17.49 16.68
C ALA A 540 -0.87 -16.60 15.42
N GLN A 541 -1.25 -17.08 14.24
CA GLN A 541 -1.31 -16.23 13.04
C GLN A 541 -2.54 -16.54 12.15
N GLU A 542 -3.74 -16.23 12.64
CA GLU A 542 -4.94 -16.04 11.77
C GLU A 542 -4.98 -14.64 11.14
N VAL A 543 -3.93 -13.86 11.35
CA VAL A 543 -3.86 -12.45 11.00
C VAL A 543 -3.57 -12.31 9.49
N GLU A 544 -4.60 -11.89 8.74
CA GLU A 544 -4.55 -11.28 7.39
C GLU A 544 -4.46 -12.18 6.13
N GLN A 545 -4.58 -13.51 6.21
CA GLN A 545 -4.49 -14.37 5.01
C GLN A 545 -5.63 -15.39 4.80
N LEU A 546 -6.67 -15.33 5.63
CA LEU A 546 -8.02 -15.77 5.27
C LEU A 546 -8.84 -14.54 4.90
#